data_AF-A0A5P8WJS3-F1
#
_entry.id   AF-A0A5P8WJS3-F1
#
_cell.length_a   1.000
_cell.length_b   1.000
_cell.length_c   1.000
_cell.angle_alpha   90.00
_cell.angle_beta   90.00
_cell.angle_gamma   90.00
#
_symmetry.space_group_name_H-M   'P 1'
#
loop_
_entity.id
_entity.type
_entity.pdbx_description
1 polymer ?
#
loop_
_entity_poly.entity_id
_entity_poly.type
_entity_poly.pdbx_seq_one_letter_code
_entity_poly.pdbx_strand_id
1 'polypeptide(L)' 'MPARLRVFLNQEEDRTLFELRTATTVSQKVKDRAEVVRLNSRGW' A
#
# COMPACT_ATOMS: atom_id res chain seq x y z
N MET A 1 15.62 0.73 -18.27
CA MET A 1 15.12 0.54 -16.89
C MET A 1 14.02 1.55 -16.65
N PRO A 2 12.72 1.17 -16.63
CA PRO A 2 11.68 2.12 -16.27
C PRO A 2 11.92 2.56 -14.82
N ALA A 3 11.83 3.87 -14.56
CA ALA A 3 12.04 4.43 -13.24
C ALA A 3 11.11 3.74 -12.24
N ARG A 4 11.66 3.21 -11.14
CA ARG A 4 10.85 2.72 -10.02
C ARG A 4 10.03 3.90 -9.51
N LEU A 5 8.73 3.91 -9.80
CA LEU A 5 7.80 4.87 -9.20
C LEU A 5 7.94 4.69 -7.69
N ARG A 6 8.48 5.70 -7.02
CA ARG A 6 8.61 5.74 -5.58
C ARG A 6 7.37 6.44 -5.05
N VAL A 7 6.48 5.66 -4.45
CA VAL A 7 5.28 6.19 -3.83
C VAL A 7 5.68 6.81 -2.49
N PHE A 8 5.41 8.09 -2.28
CA PHE A 8 5.54 8.70 -0.96
C PHE A 8 4.15 8.70 -0.34
N LEU A 9 4.01 8.04 0.81
CA LEU A 9 2.77 8.02 1.57
C LEU A 9 2.91 8.96 2.76
N ASN A 10 1.92 9.82 2.97
CA ASN A 10 1.76 10.52 4.23
C ASN A 10 1.24 9.58 5.32
N GLN A 11 1.31 10.01 6.58
CA GLN A 11 0.97 9.18 7.74
C GLN A 11 -0.49 8.70 7.71
N GLU A 12 -1.40 9.55 7.21
CA GLU A 12 -2.83 9.21 7.05
C GLU A 12 -3.03 8.15 5.96
N GLU A 13 -2.31 8.25 4.84
CA GLU A 13 -2.40 7.28 3.74
C GLU A 13 -1.86 5.91 4.13
N ASP A 14 -0.75 5.85 4.89
CA ASP A 14 -0.23 4.60 5.43
C ASP A 14 -1.23 3.94 6.40
N ARG A 15 -1.91 4.74 7.22
CA ARG A 15 -2.97 4.27 8.11
C ARG A 15 -4.16 3.72 7.34
N THR A 16 -4.65 4.44 6.33
CA THR A 16 -5.75 3.96 5.48
C THR A 16 -5.39 2.66 4.75
N LEU A 17 -4.16 2.54 4.23
CA LEU A 17 -3.70 1.31 3.58
C LEU A 17 -3.57 0.14 4.58
N PHE A 18 -3.20 0.41 5.83
CA PHE A 18 -3.21 -0.58 6.89
C PHE A 18 -4.62 -1.03 7.27
N GLU A 19 -5.56 -0.09 7.36
CA GLU A 19 -6.98 -0.37 7.62
C GLU A 19 -7.61 -1.18 6.46
N LEU A 20 -7.25 -0.87 5.21
CA LEU A 20 -7.67 -1.65 4.03
C LEU A 20 -7.10 -3.08 4.05
N ARG A 21 -5.89 -3.28 4.57
CA ARG A 21 -5.29 -4.62 4.73
C ARG A 21 -6.05 -5.46 5.76
N THR A 22 -6.46 -4.86 6.88
CA THR A 22 -7.11 -5.57 7.99
C THR A 22 -8.63 -5.70 7.81
N ALA A 23 -9.24 -4.86 6.99
CA ALA A 23 -10.67 -4.90 6.72
C ALA A 23 -11.09 -6.26 6.14
N THR A 24 -12.14 -6.85 6.71
CA THR A 24 -12.68 -8.17 6.32
C THR A 24 -13.62 -8.11 5.12
N THR A 25 -14.11 -6.92 4.78
CA THR A 25 -15.09 -6.66 3.72
C THR A 25 -14.47 -6.37 2.35
N VAL A 26 -13.15 -6.15 2.28
CA VAL A 26 -12.43 -5.90 1.02
C VAL A 26 -11.83 -7.16 0.46
N SER A 27 -11.88 -7.27 -0.87
CA SER A 27 -11.33 -8.39 -1.63
C SER A 27 -9.81 -8.52 -1.40
N GLN A 28 -9.33 -9.76 -1.39
CA GLN A 28 -7.90 -10.09 -1.19
C GLN A 28 -6.98 -9.35 -2.17
N LYS A 29 -7.43 -9.11 -3.40
CA LYS A 29 -6.68 -8.35 -4.42
C LYS A 29 -6.40 -6.90 -4.02
N VAL A 30 -7.32 -6.29 -3.27
CA VAL A 30 -7.15 -4.92 -2.76
C VAL A 30 -6.16 -4.90 -1.62
N LYS A 31 -6.19 -5.90 -0.73
CA LYS A 31 -5.24 -6.07 0.37
C LYS A 31 -3.80 -6.23 -0.13
N ASP A 32 -3.63 -7.09 -1.14
CA ASP A 32 -2.34 -7.37 -1.77
C ASP A 32 -1.76 -6.10 -2.42
N ARG A 33 -2.59 -5.36 -3.16
CA ARG A 33 -2.21 -4.06 -3.72
C ARG A 33 -1.85 -3.02 -2.65
N ALA A 34 -2.61 -2.96 -1.55
CA ALA A 34 -2.31 -2.05 -0.46
C ALA A 34 -0.94 -2.37 0.19
N GLU A 35 -0.60 -3.65 0.30
CA GLU A 35 0.69 -4.10 0.82
C GLU A 35 1.84 -3.74 -0.13
N VAL A 36 1.68 -3.98 -1.44
CA VAL A 36 2.67 -3.58 -2.46
C VAL A 36 2.92 -2.07 -2.44
N VAL A 37 1.88 -1.25 -2.28
CA VAL A 37 2.01 0.22 -2.19
C VAL A 37 2.78 0.64 -0.93
N ARG A 38 2.51 0.00 0.23
CA ARG A 38 3.26 0.25 1.48
C ARG A 38 4.70 -0.25 1.43
N LEU A 39 5.00 -1.32 0.70
CA LEU A 39 6.36 -1.82 0.51
C LEU A 39 7.15 -0.90 -0.42
N ASN A 40 6.53 -0.48 -1.52
CA ASN A 40 7.13 0.46 -2.47
C ASN A 40 7.46 1.80 -1.79
N SER A 41 6.61 2.29 -0.90
CA SER A 41 6.87 3.53 -0.17
C SER A 41 8.05 3.44 0.81
N ARG A 42 8.30 2.24 1.35
CA ARG A 42 9.46 1.93 2.17
C ARG A 42 10.74 1.69 1.36
N GLY A 43 10.64 1.66 0.03
CA GLY A 43 11.78 1.50 -0.88
C GLY A 43 12.19 0.03 -1.12
N TRP A 44 11.29 -0.93 -0.89
CA TRP A 44 11.48 -2.34 -1.24
C TRP A 44 11.07 -2.64 -2.69
#